data_AF-A0A9P1EGS8-F1
#
_entry.id   AF-A0A9P1EGS8-F1
#
_cell.length_a   1.000
_cell.length_b   1.000
_cell.length_c   1.000
_cell.angle_alpha   90.00
_cell.angle_beta   90.00
_cell.angle_gamma   90.00
#
_symmetry.space_group_name_H-M   'P 1'
#
loop_
_entity.id
_entity.type
_entity.pdbx_description
1 polymer ?
#
loop_
_entity_poly.entity_id
_entity_poly.type
_entity_poly.pdbx_seq_one_letter_code
_entity_poly.pdbx_strand_id
1 'polypeptide(L)'
;MDYSLSKNLIFSDLKFDDWRIRMKAHLCAPHDEMWEVLDIGPFTSFQKVNSEHAIDNTRPQMINKAKSEWTTEERRKYNLDNIAKDILYKSIDDRYFNRIKKCKTAKEIWDSLELIGAGDEQEKDNKLTIANKKFDDFKLLPGESISKMYDRLLTLTGEISELGKELTTKEINLKVLRGLPSAWKMKVVVVQASKDVNTYPTDK
;
A
#
# COMPACT_ATOMS: atom_id res chain seq x y z
N MET A 1 -6.13 12.11 26.62
CA MET A 1 -5.11 11.88 25.58
C MET A 1 -5.83 11.98 24.25
N ASP A 2 -5.39 12.90 23.39
CA ASP A 2 -6.02 13.13 22.08
C ASP A 2 -5.63 11.95 21.16
N TYR A 3 -6.57 11.03 20.91
CA TYR A 3 -6.36 9.84 20.07
C TYR A 3 -6.57 10.18 18.58
N SER A 4 -6.17 11.37 18.16
CA SER A 4 -6.15 11.71 16.74
C SER A 4 -5.10 10.83 16.05
N LEU A 5 -5.56 9.89 15.22
CA LEU A 5 -4.67 9.15 14.33
C LEU A 5 -3.90 10.16 13.48
N SER A 6 -2.57 10.01 13.41
CA SER A 6 -1.75 10.84 12.53
C SER A 6 -2.31 10.80 11.12
N LYS A 7 -2.39 11.96 10.43
CA LYS A 7 -2.88 12.04 9.04
C LYS A 7 -2.21 11.04 8.10
N ASN A 8 -0.97 10.65 8.41
CA ASN A 8 -0.18 9.69 7.62
C ASN A 8 -0.63 8.22 7.78
N LEU A 9 -1.57 7.94 8.69
CA LEU A 9 -2.16 6.62 8.88
C LEU A 9 -3.54 6.50 8.23
N ILE A 10 -4.11 7.58 7.67
CA ILE A 10 -5.39 7.52 6.96
C ILE A 10 -5.19 6.75 5.65
N PHE A 11 -6.09 5.81 5.39
CA PHE A 11 -6.09 4.98 4.19
C PHE A 11 -6.18 5.83 2.93
N SER A 12 -5.31 5.51 1.97
CA SER A 12 -5.30 6.13 0.66
C SER A 12 -4.94 5.07 -0.38
N ASP A 13 -5.87 4.81 -1.29
CA ASP A 13 -5.64 4.03 -2.50
C ASP A 13 -4.55 4.62 -3.42
N LEU A 14 -4.39 5.94 -3.44
CA LEU A 14 -3.34 6.64 -4.19
C LEU A 14 -1.94 6.47 -3.57
N LYS A 15 -1.86 6.30 -2.25
CA LYS A 15 -0.62 6.09 -1.50
C LYS A 15 -0.66 4.76 -0.75
N PHE A 16 -1.18 3.73 -1.42
CA PHE A 16 -1.50 2.48 -0.75
C PHE A 16 -0.27 1.79 -0.18
N ASP A 17 0.83 1.70 -0.93
CA ASP A 17 2.06 1.07 -0.45
C ASP A 17 2.66 1.81 0.76
N ASP A 18 2.70 3.14 0.70
CA ASP A 18 3.09 4.01 1.81
C ASP A 18 2.21 3.77 3.05
N TRP A 19 0.90 3.77 2.87
CA TRP A 19 -0.07 3.54 3.95
C TRP A 19 0.11 2.15 4.54
N ARG A 20 0.24 1.12 3.70
CA ARG A 20 0.38 -0.28 4.08
C ARG A 20 1.61 -0.48 4.97
N ILE A 21 2.75 0.07 4.56
CA ILE A 21 4.00 0.01 5.34
C ILE A 21 3.83 0.72 6.69
N ARG A 22 3.27 1.93 6.70
CA ARG A 22 3.08 2.73 7.93
C ARG A 22 2.08 2.08 8.88
N MET A 23 0.99 1.56 8.37
CA MET A 23 -0.05 0.90 9.16
C MET A 23 0.47 -0.38 9.80
N LYS A 24 1.23 -1.20 9.04
CA LYS A 24 1.91 -2.37 9.58
C LYS A 24 2.86 -2.01 10.71
N ALA A 25 3.73 -1.01 10.51
CA ALA A 25 4.63 -0.55 11.55
C ALA A 25 3.89 -0.03 12.79
N HIS A 26 2.77 0.68 12.60
CA HIS A 26 1.95 1.20 13.69
C HIS A 26 1.27 0.08 14.50
N LEU A 27 0.74 -0.95 13.85
CA LEU A 27 0.11 -2.08 14.51
C LEU A 27 1.13 -2.95 15.28
N CYS A 28 2.35 -3.11 14.77
CA CYS A 28 3.38 -3.90 15.45
C CYS A 28 4.03 -3.17 16.64
N ALA A 29 3.96 -1.84 16.72
CA ALA A 29 4.66 -1.08 17.75
C ALA A 29 4.18 -1.36 19.20
N PRO A 30 2.88 -1.54 19.49
CA PRO A 30 2.40 -1.82 20.84
C PRO A 30 2.63 -3.26 21.31
N HIS A 31 2.61 -4.23 20.38
CA HIS A 31 2.74 -5.66 20.67
C HIS A 31 3.13 -6.42 19.39
N ASP A 32 4.10 -7.32 19.48
CA ASP A 32 4.55 -8.20 18.38
C ASP A 32 3.43 -9.09 17.82
N GLU A 33 2.60 -9.67 18.69
CA GLU A 33 1.47 -10.52 18.34
C GLU A 33 0.28 -9.77 17.73
N MET A 34 0.31 -8.43 17.69
CA MET A 34 -0.76 -7.64 17.05
C MET A 34 -0.85 -7.97 15.56
N TRP A 35 0.26 -8.21 14.86
CA TRP A 35 0.23 -8.55 13.43
C TRP A 35 -0.41 -9.92 13.18
N GLU A 36 -0.27 -10.87 14.10
CA GLU A 36 -0.81 -12.21 13.96
C GLU A 36 -2.33 -12.23 13.81
N VAL A 37 -3.05 -11.27 14.42
CA VAL A 37 -4.52 -11.21 14.29
C VAL A 37 -4.98 -10.81 12.90
N LEU A 38 -4.13 -10.10 12.13
CA LEU A 38 -4.41 -9.74 10.74
C LEU A 38 -3.91 -10.83 9.77
N ASP A 39 -2.81 -11.50 10.12
CA ASP A 39 -2.20 -12.52 9.27
C ASP A 39 -2.94 -13.87 9.38
N ILE A 40 -3.07 -14.39 10.60
CA ILE A 40 -3.55 -15.75 10.93
C ILE A 40 -5.03 -15.78 11.30
N GLY A 41 -5.60 -14.64 11.72
CA GLY A 41 -7.00 -14.53 12.14
C GLY A 41 -7.99 -15.18 11.17
N PRO A 42 -9.26 -15.36 11.56
CA PRO A 42 -9.90 -14.71 12.71
C PRO A 42 -9.79 -15.49 14.02
N PHE A 43 -9.55 -14.78 15.13
CA PHE A 43 -9.57 -15.32 16.50
C PHE A 43 -10.89 -14.98 17.23
N THR A 44 -12.02 -15.18 16.55
CA THR A 44 -13.35 -14.77 17.05
C THR A 44 -14.23 -15.92 17.55
N SER A 45 -13.83 -17.16 17.31
CA SER A 45 -14.48 -18.36 17.84
C SER A 45 -13.43 -19.39 18.22
N PHE A 46 -13.55 -19.92 19.44
CA PHE A 46 -12.68 -20.98 19.95
C PHE A 46 -13.52 -22.22 20.17
N GLN A 47 -13.04 -23.38 19.75
CA GLN A 47 -13.82 -24.62 19.78
C GLN A 47 -13.31 -25.57 20.85
N LYS A 48 -14.23 -26.36 21.42
CA LYS A 48 -13.94 -27.49 22.31
C LYS A 48 -14.64 -28.74 21.79
N VAL A 49 -14.16 -29.91 22.20
CA VAL A 49 -14.86 -31.17 21.94
C VAL A 49 -16.17 -31.19 22.72
N ASN A 50 -17.25 -31.60 22.07
CA ASN A 50 -18.51 -31.81 22.73
C ASN A 50 -18.44 -33.07 23.60
N SER A 51 -18.24 -32.86 24.91
CA SER A 51 -18.13 -33.94 25.89
C SER A 51 -19.42 -34.77 26.03
N GLU A 52 -20.57 -34.23 25.63
CA GLU A 52 -21.87 -34.91 25.73
C GLU A 52 -22.08 -35.98 24.63
N HIS A 53 -21.37 -35.86 23.50
CA HIS A 53 -21.45 -36.81 22.38
C HIS A 53 -20.15 -37.62 22.17
N ALA A 54 -19.17 -37.48 23.07
CA ALA A 54 -17.87 -38.16 22.98
C ALA A 54 -17.90 -39.67 23.31
N ILE A 55 -19.09 -40.23 23.59
CA ILE A 55 -19.28 -41.59 24.11
C ILE A 55 -19.53 -42.61 22.98
N ASP A 56 -19.87 -42.15 21.77
CA ASP A 56 -20.04 -43.02 20.61
C ASP A 56 -18.76 -43.01 19.76
N ASN A 57 -18.41 -44.12 19.10
CA ASN A 57 -17.17 -44.29 18.31
C ASN A 57 -17.15 -43.44 17.01
N THR A 58 -17.86 -42.32 17.01
CA THR A 58 -17.95 -41.33 15.94
C THR A 58 -16.95 -40.20 16.14
N ARG A 59 -16.62 -39.50 15.05
CA ARG A 59 -15.67 -38.38 15.03
C ARG A 59 -16.08 -37.32 16.09
N PRO A 60 -15.13 -36.80 16.90
CA PRO A 60 -15.43 -35.79 17.91
C PRO A 60 -16.12 -34.57 17.29
N GLN A 61 -17.31 -34.23 17.79
CA GLN A 61 -18.01 -33.02 17.39
C GLN A 61 -17.37 -31.81 18.07
N MET A 62 -17.10 -30.75 17.31
CA MET A 62 -16.58 -29.49 17.84
C MET A 62 -17.72 -28.48 18.06
N ILE A 63 -17.75 -27.87 19.24
CA ILE A 63 -18.70 -26.81 19.60
C ILE A 63 -17.96 -25.54 20.01
N ASN A 64 -18.57 -24.38 19.83
CA ASN A 64 -17.98 -23.11 20.24
C ASN A 64 -17.94 -23.01 21.77
N LYS A 65 -16.80 -22.64 22.32
CA LYS A 65 -16.59 -22.31 23.73
C LYS A 65 -17.37 -21.05 24.08
N ALA A 66 -18.05 -21.07 25.23
CA ALA A 66 -18.61 -19.85 25.79
C ALA A 66 -17.47 -18.89 26.20
N LYS A 67 -17.72 -17.56 26.16
CA LYS A 67 -16.71 -16.56 26.55
C LYS A 67 -16.16 -16.76 27.96
N SER A 68 -16.90 -17.37 28.88
CA SER A 68 -16.44 -17.72 30.23
C SER A 68 -15.34 -18.79 30.23
N GLU A 69 -15.34 -19.67 29.23
CA GLU A 69 -14.43 -20.82 29.11
C GLU A 69 -13.13 -20.51 28.37
N TRP A 70 -13.01 -19.28 27.85
CA TRP A 70 -11.83 -18.87 27.11
C TRP A 70 -10.62 -18.79 28.03
N THR A 71 -9.52 -19.38 27.57
CA THR A 71 -8.23 -19.25 28.24
C THR A 71 -7.75 -17.81 28.23
N THR A 72 -6.78 -17.48 29.08
CA THR A 72 -6.12 -16.16 29.08
C THR A 72 -5.61 -15.79 27.69
N GLU A 73 -5.05 -16.77 26.99
CA GLU A 73 -4.49 -16.61 25.66
C GLU A 73 -5.56 -16.35 24.59
N GLU A 74 -6.67 -17.08 24.62
CA GLU A 74 -7.82 -16.87 23.72
C GLU A 74 -8.44 -15.49 23.91
N ARG A 75 -8.58 -15.04 25.17
CA ARG A 75 -9.05 -13.69 25.50
C ARG A 75 -8.07 -12.62 25.01
N ARG A 76 -6.77 -12.85 25.16
CA ARG A 76 -5.71 -11.94 24.69
C ARG A 76 -5.79 -11.75 23.18
N LYS A 77 -5.87 -12.82 22.39
CA LYS A 77 -6.02 -12.75 20.92
C LYS A 77 -7.29 -12.02 20.50
N TYR A 78 -8.42 -12.30 21.15
CA TYR A 78 -9.67 -11.59 20.87
C TYR A 78 -9.58 -10.09 21.18
N ASN A 79 -8.90 -9.71 22.27
CA ASN A 79 -8.69 -8.31 22.61
C ASN A 79 -7.79 -7.60 21.59
N LEU A 80 -6.72 -8.26 21.13
CA LEU A 80 -5.87 -7.72 20.07
C LEU A 80 -6.64 -7.53 18.75
N ASP A 81 -7.51 -8.47 18.35
CA ASP A 81 -8.39 -8.28 17.18
C ASP A 81 -9.26 -7.02 17.34
N ASN A 82 -9.85 -6.79 18.51
CA ASN A 82 -10.66 -5.58 18.74
C ASN A 82 -9.84 -4.29 18.68
N ILE A 83 -8.61 -4.29 19.20
CA ILE A 83 -7.71 -3.13 19.13
C ILE A 83 -7.32 -2.86 17.67
N ALA A 84 -6.91 -3.89 16.94
CA ALA A 84 -6.56 -3.77 15.52
C ALA A 84 -7.75 -3.27 14.70
N LYS A 85 -8.97 -3.78 14.95
CA LYS A 85 -10.19 -3.27 14.32
C LYS A 85 -10.44 -1.80 14.59
N ASP A 86 -10.32 -1.35 15.83
CA ASP A 86 -10.52 0.05 16.20
C ASP A 86 -9.54 0.97 15.47
N ILE A 87 -8.26 0.59 15.42
CA ILE A 87 -7.21 1.31 14.69
C ILE A 87 -7.55 1.38 13.18
N LEU A 88 -7.91 0.23 12.57
CA LEU A 88 -8.24 0.17 11.16
C LEU A 88 -9.49 1.00 10.83
N TYR A 89 -10.56 0.92 11.61
CA TYR A 89 -11.75 1.74 11.38
C TYR A 89 -11.46 3.24 11.51
N LYS A 90 -10.65 3.65 12.49
CA LYS A 90 -10.24 5.06 12.65
C LYS A 90 -9.33 5.54 11.53
N SER A 91 -8.65 4.63 10.84
CA SER A 91 -7.79 4.95 9.70
C SER A 91 -8.56 5.17 8.40
N ILE A 92 -9.88 5.01 8.41
CA ILE A 92 -10.69 4.99 7.19
C ILE A 92 -11.60 6.20 7.15
N ASP A 93 -11.67 6.82 5.98
CA ASP A 93 -12.65 7.87 5.72
C ASP A 93 -13.99 7.29 5.27
N ASP A 94 -15.02 8.14 5.28
CA ASP A 94 -16.39 7.74 4.91
C ASP A 94 -16.50 7.19 3.48
N ARG A 95 -15.53 7.47 2.60
CA ARG A 95 -15.56 7.00 1.20
C ARG A 95 -15.42 5.49 1.13
N TYR A 96 -14.57 4.90 1.97
CA TYR A 96 -14.34 3.44 1.98
C TYR A 96 -15.16 2.70 3.04
N PHE A 97 -15.73 3.40 4.02
CA PHE A 97 -16.49 2.79 5.11
C PHE A 97 -17.58 1.84 4.62
N ASN A 98 -18.33 2.21 3.57
CA ASN A 98 -19.39 1.36 3.02
C ASN A 98 -18.90 0.01 2.48
N ARG A 99 -17.63 -0.08 2.04
CA ARG A 99 -17.04 -1.32 1.53
C ARG A 99 -16.65 -2.28 2.66
N ILE A 100 -16.30 -1.75 3.83
CA ILE A 100 -15.76 -2.55 4.94
C ILE A 100 -16.68 -2.63 6.18
N LYS A 101 -17.82 -1.93 6.19
CA LYS A 101 -18.75 -1.88 7.33
C LYS A 101 -19.33 -3.23 7.78
N LYS A 102 -19.25 -4.25 6.93
CA LYS A 102 -19.73 -5.61 7.22
C LYS A 102 -18.63 -6.54 7.75
N CYS A 103 -17.37 -6.12 7.70
CA CYS A 103 -16.24 -6.88 8.23
C CYS A 103 -16.37 -7.01 9.75
N LYS A 104 -16.18 -8.23 10.26
CA LYS A 104 -16.36 -8.59 11.66
C LYS A 104 -15.03 -8.68 12.40
N THR A 105 -13.93 -8.84 11.69
CA THR A 105 -12.59 -9.13 12.24
C THR A 105 -11.56 -8.14 11.69
N ALA A 106 -10.43 -7.97 12.38
CA ALA A 106 -9.34 -7.09 11.90
C ALA A 106 -8.81 -7.58 10.56
N LYS A 107 -8.67 -8.91 10.41
CA LYS A 107 -8.26 -9.54 9.16
C LYS A 107 -9.20 -9.22 8.01
N GLU A 108 -10.52 -9.37 8.19
CA GLU A 108 -11.48 -9.08 7.13
C GLU A 108 -11.42 -7.62 6.67
N ILE A 109 -11.18 -6.68 7.60
CA ILE A 109 -10.97 -5.27 7.26
C ILE A 109 -9.67 -5.10 6.48
N TRP A 110 -8.57 -5.66 6.96
CA TRP A 110 -7.26 -5.59 6.31
C TRP A 110 -7.29 -6.16 4.89
N ASP A 111 -7.79 -7.38 4.72
CA ASP A 111 -7.90 -8.04 3.41
C ASP A 111 -8.78 -7.21 2.45
N SER A 112 -9.85 -6.59 2.95
CA SER A 112 -10.69 -5.71 2.13
C SER A 112 -9.96 -4.43 1.72
N LEU A 113 -9.15 -3.83 2.60
CA LEU A 113 -8.33 -2.65 2.29
C LEU A 113 -7.20 -2.99 1.33
N GLU A 114 -6.60 -4.18 1.44
CA GLU A 114 -5.63 -4.70 0.46
C GLU A 114 -6.27 -4.81 -0.93
N LEU A 115 -7.49 -5.36 -1.03
CA LEU A 115 -8.23 -5.43 -2.29
C LEU A 115 -8.56 -4.03 -2.85
N ILE A 116 -8.98 -3.10 -2.00
CA ILE A 116 -9.28 -1.71 -2.42
C ILE A 116 -8.00 -1.01 -2.88
N GLY A 117 -6.91 -1.14 -2.12
CA GLY A 117 -5.66 -0.45 -2.36
C GLY A 117 -4.87 -0.99 -3.54
N ALA A 118 -4.93 -2.31 -3.78
CA ALA A 118 -4.41 -2.93 -4.98
C ALA A 118 -5.09 -2.38 -6.26
N GLY A 119 -6.32 -1.87 -6.13
CA GLY A 119 -7.16 -1.42 -7.23
C GLY A 119 -7.64 -2.60 -8.10
N ASP A 120 -8.61 -2.34 -8.97
CA ASP A 120 -8.82 -3.21 -10.12
C ASP A 120 -7.78 -2.89 -11.22
N GLU A 121 -7.61 -3.80 -12.18
CA GLU A 121 -6.70 -3.62 -13.31
C GLU A 121 -6.96 -2.30 -14.05
N GLN A 122 -8.24 -1.90 -14.11
CA GLN A 122 -8.69 -0.64 -14.70
C GLN A 122 -8.16 0.59 -13.96
N GLU A 123 -8.08 0.57 -12.63
CA GLU A 123 -7.55 1.66 -11.83
C GLU A 123 -6.02 1.76 -11.94
N LYS A 124 -5.32 0.61 -12.02
CA LYS A 124 -3.88 0.60 -12.36
C LYS A 124 -3.63 1.20 -13.74
N ASP A 125 -4.42 0.82 -14.74
CA ASP A 125 -4.35 1.38 -16.09
C ASP A 125 -4.65 2.87 -16.13
N ASN A 126 -5.61 3.35 -15.33
CA ASN A 126 -5.92 4.77 -15.21
C ASN A 126 -4.75 5.54 -14.57
N LYS A 127 -4.17 5.03 -13.48
CA LYS A 127 -2.98 5.61 -12.83
C LYS A 127 -1.79 5.64 -13.79
N LEU A 128 -1.55 4.55 -14.52
CA LEU A 128 -0.49 4.45 -15.52
C LEU A 128 -0.72 5.43 -16.67
N THR A 129 -1.96 5.60 -17.13
CA THR A 129 -2.33 6.59 -18.15
C THR A 129 -2.01 8.01 -17.69
N ILE A 130 -2.36 8.36 -16.45
CA ILE A 130 -2.06 9.68 -15.87
C ILE A 130 -0.55 9.89 -15.73
N ALA A 131 0.18 8.88 -15.23
CA ALA A 131 1.64 8.95 -15.08
C ALA A 131 2.34 9.09 -16.44
N ASN A 132 1.93 8.34 -17.46
CA ASN A 132 2.42 8.48 -18.83
C ASN A 132 2.15 9.89 -19.37
N LYS A 133 0.96 10.46 -19.13
CA LYS A 133 0.67 11.83 -19.55
C LYS A 133 1.57 12.85 -18.86
N LYS A 134 1.79 12.72 -17.54
CA LYS A 134 2.75 13.56 -16.80
C LYS A 134 4.17 13.42 -17.38
N PHE A 135 4.57 12.21 -17.76
CA PHE A 135 5.85 11.95 -18.39
C PHE A 135 5.92 12.59 -19.77
N ASP A 136 4.85 12.53 -20.56
CA ASP A 136 4.75 13.16 -21.86
C ASP A 136 4.88 14.68 -21.79
N ASP A 137 4.18 15.30 -20.85
CA ASP A 137 4.16 16.74 -20.60
C ASP A 137 5.37 17.24 -19.77
N PHE A 138 6.28 16.34 -19.36
CA PHE A 138 7.37 16.66 -18.45
C PHE A 138 8.35 17.69 -19.03
N LYS A 139 8.59 18.76 -18.28
CA LYS A 139 9.49 19.86 -18.64
C LYS A 139 10.03 20.58 -17.41
N LEU A 140 11.10 21.34 -17.60
CA LEU A 140 11.65 22.24 -16.60
C LEU A 140 10.60 23.30 -16.23
N LEU A 141 10.35 23.46 -14.93
CA LEU A 141 9.44 24.47 -14.41
C LEU A 141 10.13 25.85 -14.30
N PRO A 142 9.36 26.96 -14.31
CA PRO A 142 9.91 28.29 -14.07
C PRO A 142 10.63 28.36 -12.70
N GLY A 143 11.90 28.78 -12.71
CA GLY A 143 12.71 28.90 -11.48
C GLY A 143 13.23 27.56 -10.91
N GLU A 144 12.95 26.43 -11.57
CA GLU A 144 13.49 25.13 -11.19
C GLU A 144 14.93 24.95 -11.71
N SER A 145 15.80 24.38 -10.87
CA SER A 145 17.14 23.97 -11.28
C SER A 145 17.12 22.63 -12.02
N ILE A 146 18.08 22.39 -12.92
CA ILE A 146 18.19 21.12 -13.67
C ILE A 146 18.29 19.89 -12.74
N SER A 147 19.01 19.96 -11.62
CA SER A 147 19.08 18.86 -10.66
C SER A 147 17.70 18.53 -10.06
N LYS A 148 16.96 19.53 -9.57
CA LYS A 148 15.58 19.32 -9.10
C LYS A 148 14.63 18.78 -10.16
N MET A 149 14.79 19.21 -11.42
CA MET A 149 14.04 18.63 -12.55
C MET A 149 14.37 17.15 -12.70
N TYR A 150 15.65 16.78 -12.60
CA TYR A 150 16.08 15.39 -12.70
C TYR A 150 15.54 14.53 -11.55
N ASP A 151 15.56 15.02 -10.30
CA ASP A 151 14.99 14.31 -9.15
C ASP A 151 13.47 14.05 -9.33
N ARG A 152 12.74 15.05 -9.85
CA ARG A 152 11.32 14.92 -10.20
C ARG A 152 11.08 13.90 -11.31
N LEU A 153 11.98 13.83 -12.29
CA LEU A 153 11.89 12.83 -13.35
C LEU A 153 12.13 11.43 -12.81
N LEU A 154 13.16 11.23 -11.97
CA LEU A 154 13.45 9.94 -11.34
C LEU A 154 12.27 9.45 -10.50
N THR A 155 11.67 10.35 -9.72
CA THR A 155 10.45 10.05 -8.95
C THR A 155 9.33 9.55 -9.86
N LEU A 156 9.07 10.29 -10.95
CA LEU A 156 8.02 9.94 -11.91
C LEU A 156 8.32 8.63 -12.66
N THR A 157 9.58 8.33 -12.99
CA THR A 157 9.95 7.06 -13.62
C THR A 157 9.80 5.89 -12.65
N GLY A 158 10.06 6.10 -11.35
CA GLY A 158 9.78 5.12 -10.31
C GLY A 158 8.29 4.80 -10.21
N GLU A 159 7.43 5.84 -10.17
CA GLU A 159 5.97 5.68 -10.18
C GLU A 159 5.48 4.86 -11.39
N ILE A 160 6.08 5.07 -12.58
CA ILE A 160 5.70 4.34 -13.81
C ILE A 160 6.15 2.87 -13.77
N SER A 161 7.34 2.58 -13.22
CA SER A 161 7.86 1.21 -13.05
C SER A 161 7.04 0.43 -12.01
N GLU A 162 6.66 1.05 -10.90
CA GLU A 162 5.77 0.47 -9.88
C GLU A 162 4.39 0.09 -10.46
N LEU A 163 3.92 0.83 -11.47
CA LEU A 163 2.69 0.55 -12.20
C LEU A 163 2.86 -0.50 -13.33
N GLY A 164 4.03 -1.12 -13.44
CA GLY A 164 4.31 -2.24 -14.33
C GLY A 164 4.87 -1.87 -15.72
N LYS A 165 5.27 -0.62 -15.94
CA LYS A 165 5.89 -0.18 -17.20
C LYS A 165 7.36 0.18 -17.00
N GLU A 166 8.23 -0.58 -17.65
CA GLU A 166 9.66 -0.28 -17.70
C GLU A 166 9.97 0.77 -18.79
N LEU A 167 10.63 1.86 -18.40
CA LEU A 167 11.12 2.88 -19.32
C LEU A 167 12.60 2.63 -19.60
N THR A 168 12.97 2.64 -20.88
CA THR A 168 14.38 2.48 -21.27
C THR A 168 15.20 3.72 -20.91
N THR A 169 16.50 3.54 -20.65
CA THR A 169 17.44 4.67 -20.44
C THR A 169 17.36 5.70 -21.56
N LYS A 170 17.15 5.24 -22.80
CA LYS A 170 16.98 6.10 -23.97
C LYS A 170 15.72 6.97 -23.87
N GLU A 171 14.59 6.41 -23.45
CA GLU A 171 13.35 7.19 -23.28
C GLU A 171 13.50 8.26 -22.19
N ILE A 172 14.13 7.90 -21.07
CA ILE A 172 14.41 8.82 -19.96
C ILE A 172 15.34 9.95 -20.44
N ASN A 173 16.45 9.61 -21.10
CA ASN A 173 17.41 10.59 -21.63
C ASN A 173 16.76 11.53 -22.64
N LEU A 174 15.98 10.99 -23.58
CA LEU A 174 15.23 11.81 -24.54
C LEU A 174 14.21 12.71 -23.85
N LYS A 175 13.62 12.28 -22.73
CA LYS A 175 12.68 13.10 -21.98
C LYS A 175 13.38 14.28 -21.31
N VAL A 176 14.52 14.08 -20.66
CA VAL A 176 15.34 15.16 -20.10
C VAL A 176 15.65 16.20 -21.19
N LEU A 177 16.16 15.73 -22.33
CA LEU A 177 16.54 16.58 -23.45
C LEU A 177 15.38 17.41 -24.01
N ARG A 178 14.18 16.82 -24.12
CA ARG A 178 12.97 17.51 -24.62
C ARG A 178 12.37 18.46 -23.58
N GLY A 179 12.57 18.19 -22.29
CA GLY A 179 12.04 19.00 -21.20
C GLY A 179 12.83 20.29 -20.92
N LEU A 180 14.02 20.45 -21.49
CA LEU A 180 14.85 21.65 -21.30
C LEU A 180 14.32 22.87 -22.10
N PRO A 181 14.54 24.11 -21.61
CA PRO A 181 14.12 25.32 -22.31
C PRO A 181 14.74 25.47 -23.70
N SER A 182 14.10 26.28 -24.55
CA SER A 182 14.55 26.58 -25.92
C SER A 182 15.99 27.10 -26.00
N ALA A 183 16.48 27.79 -24.96
CA ALA A 183 17.87 28.25 -24.84
C ALA A 183 18.91 27.11 -24.90
N TRP A 184 18.49 25.87 -24.60
CA TRP A 184 19.35 24.68 -24.65
C TRP A 184 19.20 23.88 -25.95
N LYS A 185 18.28 24.25 -26.84
CA LYS A 185 17.97 23.49 -28.07
C LYS A 185 19.19 23.20 -28.92
N MET A 186 20.10 24.17 -29.10
CA MET A 186 21.28 23.96 -29.95
C MET A 186 22.22 22.90 -29.38
N LYS A 187 22.36 22.83 -28.04
CA LYS A 187 23.15 21.79 -27.36
C LYS A 187 22.42 20.43 -27.41
N VAL A 188 21.10 20.43 -27.24
CA VAL A 188 20.27 19.22 -27.34
C VAL A 188 20.35 18.58 -28.72
N VAL A 189 20.27 19.37 -29.80
CA VAL A 189 20.35 18.88 -31.19
C VAL A 189 21.71 18.22 -31.45
N VAL A 190 22.80 18.82 -30.96
CA VAL A 190 24.15 18.22 -31.10
C VAL A 190 24.23 16.88 -30.38
N VAL A 191 23.71 16.79 -29.14
CA VAL A 191 23.74 15.54 -28.35
C VAL A 191 22.83 14.45 -28.94
N GLN A 192 21.69 14.81 -29.54
CA GLN A 192 20.81 13.85 -30.21
C GLN A 192 21.37 13.36 -31.55
N ALA A 193 22.14 14.20 -32.25
CA ALA A 193 22.79 13.84 -33.51
C ALA A 193 24.03 12.97 -33.30
N SER A 194 24.73 13.11 -32.16
CA SER A 194 25.74 12.15 -31.73
C SER A 194 25.07 10.83 -31.32
N LYS A 195 25.60 9.69 -31.76
CA LYS A 195 25.09 8.34 -31.41
C LYS A 195 25.21 7.97 -29.91
N ASP A 196 25.56 8.93 -29.04
CA ASP A 196 25.87 8.80 -27.61
C ASP A 196 24.66 8.93 -26.67
N VAL A 197 23.42 8.83 -27.17
CA VAL A 197 22.23 8.86 -26.28
C VAL A 197 22.17 7.65 -25.32
N ASN A 198 23.01 6.63 -25.57
CA ASN A 198 23.16 5.44 -24.74
C ASN A 198 24.27 5.54 -23.67
N THR A 199 25.04 6.64 -23.63
CA THR A 199 26.27 6.77 -22.84
C THR A 199 26.25 8.04 -21.99
N TYR A 200 25.32 8.11 -21.03
CA TYR A 200 25.49 8.98 -19.86
C TYR A 200 25.37 8.11 -18.60
N PRO A 201 26.50 7.74 -17.96
CA PRO A 201 26.48 7.14 -16.64
C PRO A 201 25.96 8.18 -15.64
N THR A 202 24.88 7.84 -14.96
CA THR A 202 24.22 8.64 -13.92
C THR A 202 24.87 8.45 -12.55
N ASP A 203 26.21 8.43 -12.51
CA ASP A 203 26.96 8.37 -11.26
C ASP A 203 27.81 9.63 -11.10
N LYS A 204 27.37 10.52 -10.21
CA LYS A 204 28.20 11.30 -9.27
C LYS A 204 27.33 11.96 -8.21
#